data_AF-A0A1X0R328-F1
#
_entry.id   AF-A0A1X0R328-F1
#
_cell.length_a   1.000
_cell.length_b   1.000
_cell.length_c   1.000
_cell.angle_alpha   90.00
_cell.angle_beta   90.00
_cell.angle_gamma   90.00
#
_symmetry.space_group_name_H-M   'P 1'
#
loop_
_entity.id
_entity.type
_entity.pdbx_description
1 polymer ?
#
loop_
_entity_poly.entity_id
_entity_poly.type
_entity_poly.pdbx_seq_one_letter_code
_entity_poly.pdbx_strand_id
1 'polypeptide(L)'
;MKFGKQIETAAYELPADWRPYLIHYKILKKLIRLVVDELESRGLSTKWISTLDTKEAMKLDYSLDGNVENPHPCIKITVDDPTSIPPSGEPILLKLIPETQPISTQPLSIKIELVRDSEFFHRLLHELSHAAALHDTEKRRFLGNIHDLEGQLTVAASPHKSDLYVWREIFHLYVEAAIFKDMCDKQESCKRSQERLQWFTEELSRMNLANKLSSKRSRAALTMFLSINTQLVQFKQFQSLNQTAMTKILKKHDKRSGLSATSEFSTFAKNNAVFLEGILTSLFNAVQARIMTIVPQPDDYDCPVCYSIAWRPIRLQCGHVFCVRCLIKAHRKQLYDCPVCRMEFAVGNADAKNLDQSLQNFMLLYFPKEIKEKRKENEREQAALNKQKICTKRYNSTLYPSRPHITTATTQVAARDNNCVIM
;
A
#
# COMPACT_ATOMS: atom_id res chain seq x y z
N MET A 1 3.83 29.61 -15.89
CA MET A 1 5.27 29.51 -16.19
C MET A 1 6.06 28.64 -15.21
N LYS A 2 5.61 28.41 -13.97
CA LYS A 2 6.43 27.80 -12.91
C LYS A 2 6.78 26.30 -13.10
N PHE A 3 5.87 25.48 -13.64
CA PHE A 3 6.06 24.02 -13.65
C PHE A 3 7.25 23.50 -14.48
N GLY A 4 7.51 24.08 -15.66
CA GLY A 4 8.64 23.65 -16.48
C GLY A 4 10.01 23.89 -15.83
N LYS A 5 10.12 24.89 -14.95
CA LYS A 5 11.32 25.10 -14.12
C LYS A 5 11.32 24.18 -12.89
N GLN A 6 10.14 23.95 -12.28
CA GLN A 6 9.99 23.05 -11.14
C GLN A 6 10.41 21.61 -11.47
N ILE A 7 10.02 21.06 -12.63
CA ILE A 7 10.41 19.70 -13.03
C ILE A 7 11.91 19.59 -13.26
N GLU A 8 12.54 20.62 -13.82
CA GLU A 8 14.00 20.67 -14.01
C GLU A 8 14.74 20.76 -12.67
N THR A 9 14.24 21.57 -11.73
CA THR A 9 14.81 21.65 -10.39
C THR A 9 14.65 20.32 -9.64
N ALA A 10 13.46 19.71 -9.68
CA ALA A 10 13.19 18.44 -9.01
C ALA A 10 13.97 17.26 -9.64
N ALA A 11 14.36 17.35 -10.92
CA ALA A 11 15.17 16.33 -11.56
C ALA A 11 16.56 16.16 -10.91
N TYR A 12 17.10 17.20 -10.27
CA TYR A 12 18.40 17.11 -9.58
C TYR A 12 18.34 16.24 -8.32
N GLU A 13 17.17 16.06 -7.72
CA GLU A 13 16.96 15.18 -6.56
C GLU A 13 16.86 13.70 -6.96
N LEU A 14 16.74 13.42 -8.26
CA LEU A 14 16.67 12.06 -8.80
C LEU A 14 18.05 11.55 -9.24
N PRO A 15 18.25 10.21 -9.25
CA PRO A 15 19.41 9.57 -9.88
C PRO A 15 19.64 10.10 -11.29
N ALA A 16 20.91 10.34 -11.64
CA ALA A 16 21.29 10.93 -12.93
C ALA A 16 20.75 10.10 -14.11
N ASP A 17 20.81 8.77 -13.99
CA ASP A 17 20.38 7.82 -15.03
C ASP A 17 18.86 7.81 -15.25
N TRP A 18 18.07 8.36 -14.32
CA TRP A 18 16.61 8.43 -14.45
C TRP A 18 16.15 9.72 -15.14
N ARG A 19 16.97 10.78 -15.11
CA ARG A 19 16.61 12.10 -15.67
C ARG A 19 16.23 12.07 -17.15
N PRO A 20 16.89 11.27 -18.02
CA PRO A 20 16.52 11.18 -19.44
C PRO A 20 15.12 10.60 -19.70
N TYR A 21 14.55 9.91 -18.70
CA TYR A 21 13.22 9.29 -18.77
C TYR A 21 12.10 10.18 -18.20
N LEU A 22 12.43 11.42 -17.82
CA LEU A 22 11.43 12.42 -17.47
C LEU A 22 10.81 13.03 -18.73
N ILE A 23 9.49 13.27 -18.69
CA ILE A 23 8.78 13.93 -19.78
C ILE A 23 9.40 15.30 -20.08
N HIS A 24 9.86 15.49 -21.31
CA HIS A 24 10.41 16.75 -21.81
C HIS A 24 9.34 17.84 -22.01
N TYR A 25 8.82 18.37 -20.90
CA TYR A 25 7.67 19.29 -20.86
C TYR A 25 7.83 20.54 -21.74
N LYS A 26 9.05 21.09 -21.87
CA LYS A 26 9.33 22.27 -22.71
C LYS A 26 9.16 21.97 -24.21
N ILE A 27 9.52 20.76 -24.66
CA ILE A 27 9.42 20.36 -26.06
C ILE A 27 7.94 20.17 -26.43
N LEU A 28 7.20 19.40 -25.63
CA LEU A 28 5.75 19.21 -25.84
C LEU A 28 4.99 20.53 -25.84
N LYS A 29 5.38 21.48 -24.99
CA LYS A 29 4.78 22.83 -24.99
C LYS A 29 5.02 23.59 -26.30
N LYS A 30 6.16 23.38 -26.98
CA LYS A 30 6.40 23.96 -28.31
C LYS A 30 5.50 23.31 -29.36
N LEU A 31 5.34 21.98 -29.32
CA LEU A 31 4.45 21.25 -30.24
C LEU A 31 2.99 21.72 -30.11
N ILE A 32 2.49 21.98 -28.90
CA ILE A 32 1.14 22.55 -28.71
C ILE A 32 0.97 23.88 -29.45
N ARG A 33 2.02 24.70 -29.61
CA ARG A 33 1.90 25.94 -30.40
C ARG A 33 1.67 25.63 -31.87
N LEU A 34 2.42 24.66 -32.42
CA LEU A 34 2.26 24.22 -33.80
C LEU A 34 0.88 23.60 -34.07
N VAL A 35 0.32 22.89 -33.08
CA VAL A 35 -1.07 22.39 -33.15
C VAL A 35 -2.05 23.55 -33.27
N VAL A 36 -1.88 24.60 -32.46
CA VAL A 36 -2.74 25.79 -32.53
C VAL A 36 -2.58 26.50 -33.87
N ASP A 37 -1.35 26.66 -34.36
CA ASP A 37 -1.07 27.28 -35.66
C ASP A 37 -1.72 26.47 -36.81
N GLU A 38 -1.68 25.13 -36.75
CA GLU A 38 -2.38 24.25 -37.69
C GLU A 38 -3.90 24.47 -37.66
N LEU A 39 -4.50 24.49 -36.46
CA LEU A 39 -5.95 24.71 -36.30
C LEU A 39 -6.36 26.10 -36.82
N GLU A 40 -5.61 27.15 -36.48
CA GLU A 40 -5.87 28.52 -36.94
C GLU A 40 -5.73 28.65 -38.46
N SER A 41 -4.74 27.99 -39.08
CA SER A 41 -4.57 27.98 -40.54
C SER A 41 -5.75 27.35 -41.29
N ARG A 42 -6.47 26.43 -40.62
CA ARG A 42 -7.68 25.76 -41.12
C ARG A 42 -8.97 26.46 -40.69
N GLY A 43 -8.88 27.62 -40.02
CA GLY A 43 -10.02 28.40 -39.54
C GLY A 43 -10.64 27.89 -38.23
N LEU A 44 -10.09 26.84 -37.63
CA LEU A 44 -10.59 26.22 -36.40
C LEU A 44 -10.05 26.94 -35.15
N SER A 45 -10.36 28.23 -35.00
CA SER A 45 -9.91 28.99 -33.83
C SER A 45 -10.52 28.45 -32.54
N THR A 46 -9.82 28.58 -31.41
CA THR A 46 -10.33 28.09 -30.10
C THR A 46 -11.68 28.69 -29.72
N LYS A 47 -11.91 29.96 -30.07
CA LYS A 47 -13.18 30.65 -29.84
C LYS A 47 -14.29 30.02 -30.66
N TRP A 48 -14.01 29.69 -31.91
CA TRP A 48 -14.97 29.06 -32.81
C TRP A 48 -15.34 27.63 -32.36
N ILE A 49 -14.34 26.83 -31.97
CA ILE A 49 -14.56 25.49 -31.41
C ILE A 49 -15.49 25.57 -30.19
N SER A 50 -15.26 26.54 -29.29
CA SER A 50 -16.11 26.71 -28.11
C SER A 50 -17.54 27.19 -28.40
N THR A 51 -17.80 27.81 -29.56
CA THR A 51 -19.15 28.25 -29.95
C THR A 51 -19.99 27.14 -30.60
N LEU A 52 -19.36 26.14 -31.20
CA LEU A 52 -20.07 25.03 -31.86
C LEU A 52 -20.78 24.12 -30.88
N ASP A 53 -20.17 23.87 -29.72
CA ASP A 53 -20.77 23.07 -28.66
C ASP A 53 -22.11 23.65 -28.14
N THR A 54 -22.47 24.87 -28.54
CA THR A 54 -23.71 25.56 -28.11
C THR A 54 -24.79 25.66 -29.19
N LYS A 55 -24.50 25.29 -30.46
CA LYS A 55 -25.48 25.38 -31.57
C LYS A 55 -25.86 23.98 -32.06
N GLU A 56 -27.13 23.61 -31.93
CA GLU A 56 -27.67 22.27 -32.21
C GLU A 56 -27.55 21.79 -33.67
N ALA A 57 -27.16 22.65 -34.63
CA ALA A 57 -27.11 22.29 -36.05
C ALA A 57 -25.76 21.71 -36.54
N MET A 58 -24.69 21.79 -35.73
CA MET A 58 -23.34 21.40 -36.16
C MET A 58 -22.51 20.85 -35.00
N LYS A 59 -22.08 19.59 -35.13
CA LYS A 59 -21.35 18.85 -34.08
C LYS A 59 -19.88 18.68 -34.46
N LEU A 60 -18.98 18.94 -33.51
CA LEU A 60 -17.54 18.69 -33.64
C LEU A 60 -17.14 17.57 -32.67
N ASP A 61 -16.71 16.43 -33.21
CA ASP A 61 -16.19 15.30 -32.45
C ASP A 61 -14.68 15.19 -32.67
N TYR A 62 -13.91 15.25 -31.58
CA TYR A 62 -12.47 15.01 -31.61
C TYR A 62 -12.18 13.61 -31.09
N SER A 63 -11.40 12.82 -31.85
CA SER A 63 -10.99 11.47 -31.47
C SER A 63 -9.47 11.29 -31.61
N LEU A 64 -8.90 10.47 -30.73
CA LEU A 64 -7.53 9.97 -30.86
C LEU A 64 -7.57 8.50 -31.28
N ASP A 65 -7.51 8.28 -32.60
CA ASP A 65 -7.54 6.94 -33.18
C ASP A 65 -6.10 6.41 -33.43
N GLY A 66 -6.00 5.20 -33.98
CA GLY A 66 -4.72 4.58 -34.34
C GLY A 66 -4.13 3.67 -33.25
N ASN A 67 -2.81 3.56 -33.22
CA ASN A 67 -2.08 2.72 -32.26
C ASN A 67 -0.92 3.50 -31.61
N VAL A 68 -0.23 2.87 -30.65
CA VAL A 68 0.83 3.54 -29.87
C VAL A 68 1.99 4.06 -30.73
N GLU A 69 2.29 3.40 -31.84
CA GLU A 69 3.37 3.78 -32.76
C GLU A 69 2.92 4.91 -33.71
N ASN A 70 1.65 4.87 -34.11
CA ASN A 70 1.07 5.78 -35.08
C ASN A 70 -0.30 6.31 -34.57
N PRO A 71 -0.29 7.34 -33.69
CA PRO A 71 -1.50 7.99 -33.23
C PRO A 71 -2.09 8.89 -34.32
N HIS A 72 -3.40 8.82 -34.51
CA HIS A 72 -4.14 9.59 -35.52
C HIS A 72 -5.24 10.44 -34.87
N PRO A 73 -4.88 11.57 -34.25
CA PRO A 73 -5.87 12.56 -33.84
C PRO A 73 -6.62 13.13 -35.05
N CYS A 74 -7.94 13.12 -34.99
CA CYS A 74 -8.77 13.70 -36.03
C CYS A 74 -9.98 14.45 -35.47
N ILE A 75 -10.46 15.41 -36.26
CA ILE A 75 -11.70 16.13 -35.99
C ILE A 75 -12.72 15.68 -37.02
N LYS A 76 -13.88 15.23 -36.56
CA LYS A 76 -15.04 14.93 -37.38
C LYS A 76 -16.09 16.01 -37.16
N ILE A 77 -16.42 16.72 -38.22
CA ILE A 77 -17.49 17.73 -38.23
C ILE A 77 -18.70 17.10 -38.89
N THR A 78 -19.84 17.11 -38.20
CA THR A 78 -21.12 16.62 -38.72
C THR A 78 -22.11 17.78 -38.79
N VAL A 79 -22.70 17.98 -39.97
CA VAL A 79 -23.72 18.99 -40.22
C VAL A 79 -25.04 18.28 -40.52
N ASP A 80 -26.06 18.48 -39.67
CA ASP A 80 -27.31 17.74 -39.76
C ASP A 80 -28.23 18.27 -40.88
N ASP A 81 -28.24 19.59 -41.12
CA ASP A 81 -28.93 20.23 -42.24
C ASP A 81 -28.03 21.25 -42.97
N PRO A 82 -27.40 20.86 -44.10
CA PRO A 82 -26.53 21.74 -44.88
C PRO A 82 -27.23 23.00 -45.42
N THR A 83 -28.56 23.02 -45.49
CA THR A 83 -29.33 24.16 -46.02
C THR A 83 -29.53 25.29 -45.00
N SER A 84 -29.25 25.03 -43.73
CA SER A 84 -29.34 26.01 -42.63
C SER A 84 -28.12 26.94 -42.50
N ILE A 85 -27.06 26.70 -43.27
CA ILE A 85 -25.82 27.48 -43.23
C ILE A 85 -26.03 28.80 -44.01
N PRO A 86 -25.97 29.99 -43.37
CA PRO A 86 -26.20 31.26 -44.05
C PRO A 86 -25.10 31.55 -45.09
N PRO A 87 -25.43 31.96 -46.32
CA PRO A 87 -24.47 32.15 -47.41
C PRO A 87 -23.51 33.34 -47.22
N SER A 88 -23.72 34.17 -46.20
CA SER A 88 -22.96 35.41 -45.95
C SER A 88 -22.14 35.41 -44.66
N GLY A 89 -22.08 34.30 -43.91
CA GLY A 89 -21.41 34.30 -42.62
C GLY A 89 -20.95 32.93 -42.15
N GLU A 90 -19.92 32.36 -42.78
CA GLU A 90 -18.84 31.61 -42.11
C GLU A 90 -17.82 31.11 -43.15
N PRO A 91 -16.69 31.80 -43.36
CA PRO A 91 -15.71 31.48 -44.42
C PRO A 91 -14.89 30.18 -44.19
N ILE A 92 -15.24 29.39 -43.17
CA ILE A 92 -14.47 28.22 -42.74
C ILE A 92 -15.05 26.94 -43.36
N LEU A 93 -16.39 26.79 -43.37
CA LEU A 93 -17.06 25.63 -43.96
C LEU A 93 -16.94 25.63 -45.49
N LEU A 94 -17.10 26.78 -46.14
CA LEU A 94 -16.95 26.92 -47.60
C LEU A 94 -15.53 26.61 -48.10
N LYS A 95 -14.50 26.66 -47.24
CA LYS A 95 -13.12 26.27 -47.59
C LYS A 95 -12.82 24.79 -47.39
N LEU A 96 -13.66 24.09 -46.62
CA LEU A 96 -13.50 22.66 -46.28
C LEU A 96 -14.43 21.76 -47.09
N ILE A 97 -15.44 22.32 -47.75
CA ILE A 97 -16.36 21.62 -48.65
C ILE A 97 -15.76 21.67 -50.07
N PRO A 98 -15.52 20.53 -50.74
CA PRO A 98 -15.10 20.53 -52.15
C PRO A 98 -16.15 21.25 -53.01
N GLU A 99 -15.74 22.22 -53.82
CA GLU A 99 -16.62 23.13 -54.61
C GLU A 99 -17.57 22.45 -55.63
N THR A 100 -17.71 21.11 -55.64
CA THR A 100 -18.30 20.38 -56.77
C THR A 100 -19.40 19.38 -56.43
N GLN A 101 -20.11 19.47 -55.30
CA GLN A 101 -21.29 18.62 -55.07
C GLN A 101 -22.59 19.41 -54.84
N PRO A 102 -23.68 19.05 -55.56
CA PRO A 102 -24.98 19.69 -55.38
C PRO A 102 -25.50 19.49 -53.96
N ILE A 103 -26.17 20.51 -53.44
CA ILE A 103 -26.74 20.57 -52.09
C ILE A 103 -27.70 19.38 -51.91
N SER A 104 -27.28 18.40 -51.11
CA SER A 104 -27.99 17.17 -50.78
C SER A 104 -28.61 17.29 -49.38
N THR A 105 -29.76 16.66 -49.16
CA THR A 105 -30.47 16.60 -47.86
C THR A 105 -29.87 15.57 -46.88
N GLN A 106 -28.70 15.00 -47.20
CA GLN A 106 -28.01 14.06 -46.31
C GLN A 106 -27.03 14.79 -45.39
N PRO A 107 -26.85 14.31 -44.14
CA PRO A 107 -25.91 14.91 -43.20
C PRO A 107 -24.48 14.84 -43.75
N LEU A 108 -23.81 15.99 -43.82
CA LEU A 108 -22.44 16.10 -44.33
C LEU A 108 -21.47 15.79 -43.20
N SER A 109 -20.53 14.87 -43.43
CA SER A 109 -19.47 14.55 -42.48
C SER A 109 -18.08 14.80 -43.07
N ILE A 110 -17.33 15.71 -42.46
CA ILE A 110 -15.97 16.09 -42.87
C ILE A 110 -14.98 15.58 -41.83
N LYS A 111 -14.00 14.77 -42.25
CA LYS A 111 -12.90 14.30 -41.40
C LYS A 111 -11.65 15.12 -41.68
N ILE A 112 -11.05 15.67 -40.63
CA ILE A 112 -9.87 16.52 -40.68
C ILE A 112 -8.75 15.86 -39.87
N GLU A 113 -7.69 15.42 -40.55
CA GLU A 113 -6.51 14.83 -39.91
C GLU A 113 -5.55 15.92 -39.43
N LEU A 114 -5.10 15.82 -38.18
CA LEU A 114 -4.24 16.83 -37.55
C LEU A 114 -2.80 16.36 -37.52
N VAL A 115 -1.97 16.88 -38.44
CA VAL A 115 -0.58 16.41 -38.60
C VAL A 115 0.27 16.85 -37.41
N ARG A 116 0.12 18.10 -36.96
CA ARG A 116 0.90 18.62 -35.82
C ARG A 116 0.43 18.00 -34.51
N ASP A 117 -0.84 17.64 -34.42
CA ASP A 117 -1.35 16.94 -33.25
C ASP A 117 -0.85 15.49 -33.20
N SER A 118 -0.73 14.85 -34.37
CA SER A 118 -0.11 13.52 -34.50
C SER A 118 1.36 13.56 -34.01
N GLU A 119 2.12 14.59 -34.40
CA GLU A 119 3.49 14.80 -33.91
C GLU A 119 3.54 14.99 -32.38
N PHE A 120 2.57 15.72 -31.81
CA PHE A 120 2.47 15.89 -30.36
C PHE A 120 2.24 14.57 -29.63
N PHE A 121 1.27 13.76 -30.05
CA PHE A 121 0.98 12.47 -29.41
C PHE A 121 2.07 11.44 -29.65
N HIS A 122 2.65 11.39 -30.85
CA HIS A 122 3.78 10.49 -31.13
C HIS A 122 4.94 10.80 -30.18
N ARG A 123 5.26 12.09 -29.98
CA ARG A 123 6.28 12.49 -29.01
C ARG A 123 5.89 12.15 -27.57
N LEU A 124 4.66 12.40 -27.15
CA LEU A 124 4.20 12.09 -25.79
C LEU A 124 4.26 10.58 -25.51
N LEU A 125 3.77 9.75 -26.44
CA LEU A 125 3.78 8.29 -26.33
C LEU A 125 5.19 7.73 -26.30
N HIS A 126 6.11 8.27 -27.11
CA HIS A 126 7.53 7.93 -27.05
C HIS A 126 8.16 8.23 -25.68
N GLU A 127 7.85 9.38 -25.08
CA GLU A 127 8.36 9.74 -23.74
C GLU A 127 7.80 8.81 -22.66
N LEU A 128 6.53 8.41 -22.79
CA LEU A 128 5.89 7.46 -21.87
C LEU A 128 6.43 6.04 -22.03
N SER A 129 6.71 5.58 -23.26
CA SER A 129 7.32 4.27 -23.49
C SER A 129 8.75 4.19 -22.98
N HIS A 130 9.53 5.28 -23.11
CA HIS A 130 10.82 5.41 -22.44
C HIS A 130 10.67 5.28 -20.92
N ALA A 131 9.75 6.02 -20.29
CA ALA A 131 9.51 5.90 -18.85
C ALA A 131 9.08 4.48 -18.44
N ALA A 132 8.30 3.78 -19.28
CA ALA A 132 7.93 2.38 -19.11
C ALA A 132 9.14 1.44 -19.09
N ALA A 133 10.05 1.59 -20.05
CA ALA A 133 11.28 0.80 -20.10
C ALA A 133 12.14 0.97 -18.84
N LEU A 134 12.23 2.20 -18.31
CA LEU A 134 12.90 2.44 -17.02
C LEU A 134 12.16 1.74 -15.89
N HIS A 135 10.83 1.84 -15.82
CA HIS A 135 10.04 1.18 -14.79
C HIS A 135 10.27 -0.33 -14.74
N ASP A 136 10.30 -1.01 -15.89
CA ASP A 136 10.52 -2.47 -15.95
C ASP A 136 11.94 -2.87 -15.57
N THR A 137 12.91 -2.04 -15.94
CA THR A 137 14.32 -2.23 -15.57
C THR A 137 14.50 -2.05 -14.06
N GLU A 138 13.95 -0.98 -13.51
CA GLU A 138 13.98 -0.67 -12.09
C GLU A 138 13.23 -1.70 -11.26
N LYS A 139 12.04 -2.11 -11.67
CA LYS A 139 11.27 -3.17 -11.00
C LYS A 139 12.10 -4.44 -10.84
N ARG A 140 12.77 -4.90 -11.91
CA ARG A 140 13.64 -6.08 -11.85
C ARG A 140 14.81 -5.87 -10.89
N ARG A 141 15.45 -4.69 -10.95
CA ARG A 141 16.54 -4.32 -10.04
C ARG A 141 16.12 -4.33 -8.57
N PHE A 142 14.98 -3.71 -8.25
CA PHE A 142 14.43 -3.69 -6.90
C PHE A 142 14.10 -5.08 -6.39
N LEU A 143 13.45 -5.92 -7.20
CA LEU A 143 13.11 -7.29 -6.79
C LEU A 143 14.36 -8.15 -6.56
N GLY A 144 15.42 -7.94 -7.35
CA GLY A 144 16.74 -8.54 -7.11
C GLY A 144 17.35 -8.09 -5.79
N ASN A 145 17.39 -6.77 -5.54
CA ASN A 145 17.91 -6.21 -4.28
C ASN A 145 17.10 -6.72 -3.06
N ILE A 146 15.78 -6.86 -3.18
CA ILE A 146 14.92 -7.44 -2.12
C ILE A 146 15.28 -8.91 -1.88
N HIS A 147 15.50 -9.69 -2.94
CA HIS A 147 15.92 -11.09 -2.82
C HIS A 147 17.28 -11.22 -2.11
N ASP A 148 18.25 -10.37 -2.48
CA ASP A 148 19.57 -10.39 -1.86
C ASP A 148 19.49 -9.95 -0.39
N LEU A 149 18.65 -8.96 -0.09
CA LEU A 149 18.40 -8.53 1.29
C LEU A 149 17.75 -9.62 2.13
N GLU A 150 16.75 -10.31 1.57
CA GLU A 150 16.11 -11.45 2.20
C GLU A 150 17.16 -12.51 2.59
N GLY A 151 18.00 -12.94 1.63
CA GLY A 151 19.07 -13.90 1.89
C GLY A 151 20.15 -13.42 2.88
N GLN A 152 20.39 -12.12 2.98
CA GLN A 152 21.28 -11.57 4.01
C GLN A 152 20.61 -11.58 5.39
N LEU A 153 19.36 -11.15 5.49
CA LEU A 153 18.59 -11.05 6.72
C LEU A 153 18.25 -12.39 7.35
N THR A 154 17.88 -13.41 6.56
CA THR A 154 17.58 -14.75 7.10
C THR A 154 18.73 -15.30 7.94
N VAL A 155 19.98 -15.00 7.56
CA VAL A 155 21.18 -15.42 8.30
C VAL A 155 21.52 -14.42 9.42
N ALA A 156 21.44 -13.12 9.13
CA ALA A 156 21.84 -12.06 10.04
C ALA A 156 20.91 -11.93 11.26
N ALA A 157 19.60 -12.12 11.05
CA ALA A 157 18.56 -12.05 12.06
C ALA A 157 18.06 -13.44 12.50
N SER A 158 18.91 -14.47 12.41
CA SER A 158 18.61 -15.79 12.95
C SER A 158 18.39 -15.72 14.48
N PRO A 159 17.49 -16.56 15.06
CA PRO A 159 17.20 -16.56 16.50
C PRO A 159 18.42 -16.83 17.39
N HIS A 160 19.49 -17.42 16.83
CA HIS A 160 20.74 -17.67 17.55
C HIS A 160 21.72 -16.49 17.52
N LYS A 161 21.40 -15.41 16.81
CA LYS A 161 22.24 -14.21 16.68
C LYS A 161 21.76 -13.11 17.62
N SER A 162 22.70 -12.42 18.25
CA SER A 162 22.42 -11.24 19.08
C SER A 162 21.76 -10.10 18.28
N ASP A 163 22.09 -10.00 16.99
CA ASP A 163 21.61 -8.95 16.09
C ASP A 163 20.09 -9.01 15.86
N LEU A 164 19.42 -10.14 16.12
CA LEU A 164 17.95 -10.30 15.97
C LEU A 164 17.18 -9.19 16.71
N TYR A 165 17.56 -8.89 17.96
CA TYR A 165 16.87 -7.89 18.76
C TYR A 165 17.14 -6.46 18.26
N VAL A 166 18.33 -6.19 17.73
CA VAL A 166 18.63 -4.91 17.10
C VAL A 166 17.80 -4.75 15.83
N TRP A 167 17.65 -5.81 15.03
CA TRP A 167 16.78 -5.82 13.86
C TRP A 167 15.31 -5.60 14.20
N ARG A 168 14.83 -6.11 15.34
CA ARG A 168 13.48 -5.80 15.85
C ARG A 168 13.31 -4.31 16.11
N GLU A 169 14.26 -3.68 16.81
CA GLU A 169 14.24 -2.23 17.04
C GLU A 169 14.21 -1.46 15.72
N ILE A 170 15.05 -1.85 14.75
CA ILE A 170 15.08 -1.23 13.42
C ILE A 170 13.73 -1.37 12.69
N PHE A 171 13.13 -2.55 12.71
CA PHE A 171 11.87 -2.81 12.02
C PHE A 171 10.67 -2.14 12.71
N HIS A 172 10.69 -2.05 14.03
CA HIS A 172 9.69 -1.30 14.79
C HIS A 172 9.72 0.19 14.40
N LEU A 173 10.91 0.82 14.40
CA LEU A 173 11.08 2.19 13.94
C LEU A 173 10.64 2.38 12.49
N TYR A 174 10.93 1.40 11.62
CA TYR A 174 10.54 1.46 10.21
C TYR A 174 9.01 1.45 10.03
N VAL A 175 8.29 0.62 10.79
CA VAL A 175 6.83 0.59 10.80
C VAL A 175 6.27 1.90 11.34
N GLU A 176 6.83 2.43 12.44
CA GLU A 176 6.44 3.70 13.04
C GLU A 176 6.65 4.89 12.08
N ALA A 177 7.77 4.90 11.35
CA ALA A 177 8.07 5.92 10.36
C ALA A 177 6.98 6.02 9.28
N ALA A 178 6.27 4.92 8.98
CA ALA A 178 5.15 4.87 8.04
C ALA A 178 5.46 5.56 6.70
N ILE A 179 6.68 5.35 6.19
CA ILE A 179 7.28 6.07 5.04
C ILE A 179 6.35 6.04 3.81
N PHE A 180 5.64 4.93 3.62
CA PHE A 180 4.78 4.68 2.47
C PHE A 180 3.29 4.58 2.85
N LYS A 181 2.82 5.25 3.91
CA LYS A 181 1.39 5.26 4.27
C LYS A 181 0.49 5.87 3.17
N ASP A 182 0.99 6.90 2.50
CA ASP A 182 0.23 7.73 1.56
C ASP A 182 0.60 7.41 0.09
N MET A 183 0.58 6.13 -0.29
CA MET A 183 0.99 5.69 -1.64
C MET A 183 0.07 6.20 -2.76
N CYS A 184 -1.22 6.41 -2.46
CA CYS A 184 -2.23 6.78 -3.44
C CYS A 184 -2.52 8.29 -3.48
N ASP A 185 -1.86 9.09 -2.65
CA ASP A 185 -2.20 10.51 -2.50
C ASP A 185 -1.25 11.43 -3.30
N LYS A 186 -1.78 12.57 -3.75
CA LYS A 186 -1.15 13.54 -4.70
C LYS A 186 0.23 14.07 -4.23
N GLN A 187 0.88 14.90 -5.06
CA GLN A 187 2.21 15.55 -4.89
C GLN A 187 2.71 15.85 -3.45
N GLU A 188 1.84 16.21 -2.52
CA GLU A 188 2.18 16.44 -1.11
C GLU A 188 2.65 15.17 -0.38
N SER A 189 2.35 13.98 -0.92
CA SER A 189 2.73 12.67 -0.39
C SER A 189 4.20 12.29 -0.63
N CYS A 190 4.87 12.85 -1.66
CA CYS A 190 6.27 12.52 -1.95
C CYS A 190 7.22 13.18 -0.94
N LYS A 191 6.98 14.46 -0.66
CA LYS A 191 7.72 15.20 0.36
C LYS A 191 7.57 14.57 1.75
N ARG A 192 6.35 14.16 2.12
CA ARG A 192 6.10 13.43 3.37
C ARG A 192 6.87 12.11 3.46
N SER A 193 6.93 11.34 2.37
CA SER A 193 7.73 10.10 2.34
C SER A 193 9.24 10.38 2.51
N GLN A 194 9.75 11.47 1.94
CA GLN A 194 11.15 11.90 2.16
C GLN A 194 11.39 12.31 3.62
N GLU A 195 10.51 13.15 4.20
CA GLU A 195 10.60 13.60 5.60
C GLU A 195 10.53 12.41 6.59
N ARG A 196 9.64 11.44 6.34
CA ARG A 196 9.54 10.21 7.16
C ARG A 196 10.77 9.31 7.04
N LEU A 197 11.35 9.18 5.85
CA LEU A 197 12.59 8.42 5.67
C LEU A 197 13.78 9.11 6.36
N GLN A 198 13.82 10.44 6.30
CA GLN A 198 14.81 11.24 7.02
C GLN A 198 14.66 11.02 8.53
N TRP A 199 13.45 11.16 9.07
CA TRP A 199 13.17 10.88 10.48
C TRP A 199 13.65 9.47 10.89
N PHE A 200 13.33 8.44 10.09
CA PHE A 200 13.78 7.07 10.36
C PHE A 200 15.31 6.96 10.44
N THR A 201 16.02 7.64 9.52
CA THR A 201 17.49 7.60 9.46
C THR A 201 18.13 8.37 10.63
N GLU A 202 17.54 9.50 11.03
CA GLU A 202 17.94 10.28 12.19
C GLU A 202 17.73 9.47 13.48
N GLU A 203 16.60 8.78 13.60
CA GLU A 203 16.23 7.97 14.76
C GLU A 203 17.13 6.74 14.91
N LEU A 204 17.48 6.08 13.80
CA LEU A 204 18.50 5.02 13.76
C LEU A 204 19.86 5.50 14.30
N SER A 205 20.23 6.74 13.95
CA SER A 205 21.48 7.35 14.39
C SER A 205 21.42 7.75 15.86
N ARG A 206 20.31 8.33 16.31
CA ARG A 206 20.04 8.72 17.70
C ARG A 206 20.11 7.53 18.66
N MET A 207 19.52 6.40 18.26
CA MET A 207 19.56 5.15 19.03
C MET A 207 20.84 4.33 18.82
N ASN A 208 21.74 4.78 17.94
CA ASN A 208 23.01 4.16 17.60
C ASN A 208 22.87 2.70 17.11
N LEU A 209 21.76 2.36 16.43
CA LEU A 209 21.41 0.97 16.10
C LEU A 209 22.38 0.34 15.11
N ALA A 210 22.89 1.12 14.15
CA ALA A 210 23.86 0.64 13.17
C ALA A 210 25.16 0.11 13.83
N ASN A 211 25.60 0.74 14.92
CA ASN A 211 26.80 0.35 15.65
C ASN A 211 26.55 -0.81 16.63
N LYS A 212 25.30 -1.02 17.06
CA LYS A 212 24.91 -2.19 17.86
C LYS A 212 24.93 -3.50 17.06
N LEU A 213 24.87 -3.43 15.73
CA LEU A 213 24.95 -4.60 14.86
C LEU A 213 26.37 -5.18 14.90
N SER A 214 26.50 -6.38 15.46
CA SER A 214 27.79 -7.03 15.69
C SER A 214 28.37 -7.62 14.40
N SER A 215 27.54 -8.19 13.53
CA SER A 215 28.02 -8.88 12.33
C SER A 215 28.20 -7.95 11.13
N LYS A 216 29.25 -8.21 10.33
CA LYS A 216 29.47 -7.50 9.06
C LYS A 216 28.29 -7.69 8.09
N ARG A 217 27.67 -8.87 8.12
CA ARG A 217 26.48 -9.21 7.32
C ARG A 217 25.27 -8.37 7.72
N SER A 218 25.00 -8.19 9.01
CA SER A 218 23.93 -7.29 9.47
C SER A 218 24.16 -5.85 9.03
N ARG A 219 25.40 -5.33 9.15
CA ARG A 219 25.69 -3.96 8.70
C ARG A 219 25.47 -3.80 7.19
N ALA A 220 25.91 -4.78 6.40
CA ALA A 220 25.66 -4.79 4.95
C ALA A 220 24.15 -4.87 4.61
N ALA A 221 23.40 -5.71 5.32
CA ALA A 221 21.95 -5.79 5.19
C ALA A 221 21.25 -4.46 5.55
N LEU A 222 21.70 -3.77 6.60
CA LEU A 222 21.15 -2.45 6.96
C LEU A 222 21.44 -1.41 5.87
N THR A 223 22.66 -1.36 5.35
CA THR A 223 23.00 -0.47 4.23
C THR A 223 22.12 -0.74 3.02
N MET A 224 21.91 -2.01 2.66
CA MET A 224 21.05 -2.37 1.53
C MET A 224 19.57 -2.07 1.80
N PHE A 225 19.07 -2.29 3.02
CA PHE A 225 17.72 -1.92 3.42
C PHE A 225 17.47 -0.42 3.30
N LEU A 226 18.40 0.40 3.79
CA LEU A 226 18.33 1.86 3.64
C LEU A 226 18.37 2.26 2.16
N SER A 227 19.28 1.67 1.38
CA SER A 227 19.39 1.94 -0.06
C SER A 227 18.10 1.61 -0.81
N ILE A 228 17.46 0.46 -0.55
CA ILE A 228 16.18 0.08 -1.17
C ILE A 228 15.11 1.11 -0.84
N ASN A 229 14.99 1.52 0.42
CA ASN A 229 13.98 2.50 0.84
C ASN A 229 14.21 3.89 0.23
N THR A 230 15.46 4.36 0.19
CA THR A 230 15.81 5.62 -0.48
C THR A 230 15.46 5.56 -1.96
N GLN A 231 15.85 4.49 -2.65
CA GLN A 231 15.55 4.32 -4.07
C GLN A 231 14.03 4.23 -4.32
N LEU A 232 13.25 3.59 -3.45
CA LEU A 232 11.78 3.55 -3.57
C LEU A 232 11.13 4.93 -3.40
N VAL A 233 11.61 5.75 -2.45
CA VAL A 233 11.14 7.14 -2.29
C VAL A 233 11.50 7.99 -3.51
N GLN A 234 12.71 7.84 -4.04
CA GLN A 234 13.10 8.50 -5.30
C GLN A 234 12.23 8.02 -6.46
N PHE A 235 11.91 6.73 -6.54
CA PHE A 235 11.09 6.17 -7.61
C PHE A 235 9.65 6.69 -7.54
N LYS A 236 9.09 6.84 -6.33
CA LYS A 236 7.83 7.52 -6.09
C LYS A 236 7.85 8.96 -6.61
N GLN A 237 8.93 9.71 -6.34
CA GLN A 237 9.11 11.07 -6.85
C GLN A 237 9.17 11.10 -8.39
N PHE A 238 9.93 10.20 -9.02
CA PHE A 238 10.00 10.06 -10.48
C PHE A 238 8.61 9.84 -11.10
N GLN A 239 7.86 8.87 -10.56
CA GLN A 239 6.49 8.58 -11.02
C GLN A 239 5.56 9.79 -10.86
N SER A 240 5.62 10.46 -9.72
CA SER A 240 4.81 11.64 -9.44
C SER A 240 5.10 12.79 -10.42
N LEU A 241 6.38 13.02 -10.74
CA LEU A 241 6.80 14.06 -11.69
C LEU A 241 6.29 13.77 -13.10
N ASN A 242 6.44 12.53 -13.59
CA ASN A 242 5.95 12.14 -14.92
C ASN A 242 4.43 12.18 -15.02
N GLN A 243 3.70 11.65 -14.03
CA GLN A 243 2.24 11.75 -13.99
C GLN A 243 1.77 13.20 -13.97
N THR A 244 2.39 14.04 -13.12
CA THR A 244 2.03 15.46 -13.04
C THR A 244 2.34 16.19 -14.36
N ALA A 245 3.47 15.89 -15.00
CA ALA A 245 3.86 16.48 -16.27
C ALA A 245 2.87 16.10 -17.38
N MET A 246 2.48 14.83 -17.46
CA MET A 246 1.47 14.32 -18.39
C MET A 246 0.11 15.00 -18.18
N THR A 247 -0.42 15.01 -16.95
CA THR A 247 -1.70 15.68 -16.67
C THR A 247 -1.64 17.18 -16.99
N LYS A 248 -0.53 17.85 -16.67
CA LYS A 248 -0.39 19.29 -16.94
C LYS A 248 -0.15 19.62 -18.41
N ILE A 249 0.40 18.70 -19.20
CA ILE A 249 0.62 18.95 -20.63
C ILE A 249 -0.66 18.70 -21.42
N LEU A 250 -1.42 17.65 -21.08
CA LEU A 250 -2.75 17.37 -21.66
C LEU A 250 -3.74 18.50 -21.33
N LYS A 251 -3.87 18.89 -20.06
CA LYS A 251 -4.70 20.07 -19.70
C LYS A 251 -4.25 21.38 -20.36
N LYS A 252 -2.96 21.49 -20.71
CA LYS A 252 -2.46 22.65 -21.44
C LYS A 252 -2.84 22.58 -22.92
N HIS A 253 -2.82 21.39 -23.51
CA HIS A 253 -3.29 21.13 -24.85
C HIS A 253 -4.75 21.56 -24.95
N ASP A 254 -5.66 20.97 -24.16
CA ASP A 254 -7.09 21.30 -24.19
C ASP A 254 -7.34 22.81 -24.09
N LYS A 255 -6.69 23.47 -23.12
CA LYS A 255 -6.85 24.92 -22.90
C LYS A 255 -6.37 25.77 -24.08
N ARG A 256 -5.41 25.28 -24.88
CA ARG A 256 -4.79 26.03 -25.98
C ARG A 256 -5.37 25.69 -27.33
N SER A 257 -5.78 24.46 -27.57
CA SER A 257 -6.38 23.98 -28.82
C SER A 257 -7.90 24.09 -28.82
N GLY A 258 -8.54 24.07 -27.64
CA GLY A 258 -10.00 23.94 -27.53
C GLY A 258 -10.50 22.50 -27.73
N LEU A 259 -9.59 21.53 -27.90
CA LEU A 259 -9.91 20.12 -28.11
C LEU A 259 -9.98 19.35 -26.78
N SER A 260 -10.48 18.11 -26.82
CA SER A 260 -10.66 17.22 -25.66
C SER A 260 -9.53 16.19 -25.51
N ALA A 261 -8.28 16.59 -25.72
CA ALA A 261 -7.11 15.69 -25.67
C ALA A 261 -6.97 14.94 -24.33
N THR A 262 -7.29 15.56 -23.19
CA THR A 262 -7.22 14.86 -21.89
C THR A 262 -8.15 13.64 -21.82
N SER A 263 -9.39 13.74 -22.30
CA SER A 263 -10.35 12.61 -22.23
C SER A 263 -9.97 11.54 -23.25
N GLU A 264 -9.71 11.94 -24.50
CA GLU A 264 -9.38 11.02 -25.58
C GLU A 264 -8.08 10.25 -25.28
N PHE A 265 -7.05 10.96 -24.80
CA PHE A 265 -5.80 10.31 -24.42
C PHE A 265 -5.98 9.33 -23.25
N SER A 266 -6.83 9.66 -22.28
CA SER A 266 -7.08 8.76 -21.14
C SER A 266 -7.74 7.45 -21.60
N THR A 267 -8.70 7.53 -22.51
CA THR A 267 -9.35 6.36 -23.12
C THR A 267 -8.35 5.56 -23.96
N PHE A 268 -7.60 6.24 -24.83
CA PHE A 268 -6.57 5.64 -25.68
C PHE A 268 -5.49 4.90 -24.86
N ALA A 269 -4.95 5.54 -23.83
CA ALA A 269 -3.87 4.98 -23.03
C ALA A 269 -4.34 3.81 -22.14
N LYS A 270 -5.61 3.79 -21.69
CA LYS A 270 -6.20 2.62 -21.02
C LYS A 270 -6.31 1.43 -21.96
N ASN A 271 -6.81 1.66 -23.18
CA ASN A 271 -6.98 0.60 -24.18
C ASN A 271 -5.64 0.00 -24.64
N ASN A 272 -4.57 0.79 -24.57
CA ASN A 272 -3.23 0.40 -24.99
C ASN A 272 -2.27 0.05 -23.83
N ALA A 273 -2.79 -0.07 -22.59
CA ALA A 273 -2.00 -0.41 -21.39
C ALA A 273 -0.72 0.43 -21.18
N VAL A 274 -0.73 1.70 -21.60
CA VAL A 274 0.45 2.59 -21.54
C VAL A 274 0.73 3.05 -20.09
N PHE A 275 -0.20 2.79 -19.16
CA PHE A 275 -0.08 3.21 -17.76
C PHE A 275 0.58 2.16 -16.87
N LEU A 276 1.66 2.60 -16.23
CA LEU A 276 2.44 1.82 -15.27
C LEU A 276 1.94 2.04 -13.84
N GLU A 277 0.63 1.96 -13.65
CA GLU A 277 0.05 2.06 -12.30
C GLU A 277 0.39 0.81 -11.49
N GLY A 278 0.60 0.99 -10.18
CA GLY A 278 0.74 -0.12 -9.24
C GLY A 278 2.14 -0.74 -9.09
N ILE A 279 3.14 -0.36 -9.90
CA ILE A 279 4.52 -0.88 -9.73
C ILE A 279 5.06 -0.54 -8.34
N LEU A 280 4.93 0.70 -7.91
CA LEU A 280 5.41 1.14 -6.60
C LEU A 280 4.71 0.39 -5.45
N THR A 281 3.39 0.19 -5.57
CA THR A 281 2.60 -0.61 -4.61
C THR A 281 3.08 -2.05 -4.57
N SER A 282 3.34 -2.66 -5.74
CA SER A 282 3.87 -4.02 -5.84
C SER A 282 5.25 -4.15 -5.18
N LEU A 283 6.15 -3.20 -5.41
CA LEU A 283 7.49 -3.21 -4.80
C LEU A 283 7.43 -3.01 -3.28
N PHE A 284 6.59 -2.10 -2.79
CA PHE A 284 6.39 -1.92 -1.36
C PHE A 284 5.80 -3.17 -0.70
N ASN A 285 4.77 -3.77 -1.32
CA ASN A 285 4.20 -5.03 -0.83
C ASN A 285 5.23 -6.15 -0.82
N ALA A 286 6.17 -6.18 -1.77
CA ALA A 286 7.28 -7.13 -1.76
C ALA A 286 8.21 -6.89 -0.56
N VAL A 287 8.53 -5.65 -0.21
CA VAL A 287 9.30 -5.34 1.02
C VAL A 287 8.53 -5.78 2.26
N GLN A 288 7.24 -5.46 2.37
CA GLN A 288 6.42 -5.86 3.52
C GLN A 288 6.32 -7.38 3.66
N ALA A 289 6.00 -8.09 2.58
CA ALA A 289 5.75 -9.52 2.63
C ALA A 289 7.03 -10.37 2.76
N ARG A 290 8.17 -9.89 2.22
CA ARG A 290 9.40 -10.69 2.15
C ARG A 290 10.48 -10.26 3.13
N ILE A 291 10.53 -8.97 3.50
CA ILE A 291 11.59 -8.45 4.38
C ILE A 291 11.08 -8.36 5.81
N MET A 292 9.92 -7.73 6.02
CA MET A 292 9.41 -7.48 7.38
C MET A 292 9.04 -8.78 8.11
N THR A 293 8.62 -9.81 7.37
CA THR A 293 8.25 -11.13 7.90
C THR A 293 9.44 -11.97 8.37
N ILE A 294 10.67 -11.62 7.97
CA ILE A 294 11.89 -12.35 8.38
C ILE A 294 12.16 -12.19 9.88
N VAL A 295 11.83 -11.01 10.42
CA VAL A 295 12.10 -10.65 11.81
C VAL A 295 10.77 -10.50 12.54
N PRO A 296 10.26 -11.60 13.14
CA PRO A 296 8.96 -11.59 13.78
C PRO A 296 8.99 -10.66 15.01
N GLN A 297 7.93 -9.85 15.16
CA GLN A 297 7.77 -8.93 16.28
C GLN A 297 7.03 -9.61 17.43
N PRO A 298 7.35 -9.32 18.71
CA PRO A 298 6.68 -9.94 19.85
C PRO A 298 5.16 -9.67 19.87
N ASP A 299 4.76 -8.44 19.53
CA ASP A 299 3.39 -7.94 19.60
C ASP A 299 2.41 -8.76 18.75
N ASP A 300 2.88 -9.36 17.65
CA ASP A 300 2.10 -10.24 16.78
C ASP A 300 1.66 -11.55 17.47
N TYR A 301 2.28 -11.88 18.62
CA TYR A 301 2.07 -13.10 19.40
C TYR A 301 1.53 -12.83 20.81
N ASP A 302 1.06 -11.62 21.07
CA ASP A 302 0.49 -11.25 22.35
C ASP A 302 -0.87 -11.91 22.58
N CYS A 303 -1.10 -12.33 23.81
CA CYS A 303 -2.41 -12.81 24.21
C CYS A 303 -3.37 -11.62 24.38
N PRO A 304 -4.53 -11.59 23.69
CA PRO A 304 -5.47 -10.47 23.75
C PRO A 304 -6.07 -10.19 25.14
N VAL A 305 -5.91 -11.11 26.08
CA VAL A 305 -6.44 -10.98 27.46
C VAL A 305 -5.42 -10.33 28.39
N CYS A 306 -4.13 -10.61 28.22
CA CYS A 306 -3.09 -10.09 29.12
C CYS A 306 -2.10 -9.12 28.44
N TYR A 307 -2.24 -8.88 27.13
CA TYR A 307 -1.41 -7.95 26.35
C TYR A 307 0.09 -8.21 26.53
N SER A 308 0.45 -9.48 26.54
CA SER A 308 1.84 -9.93 26.59
C SER A 308 1.93 -11.31 25.96
N ILE A 309 3.14 -11.66 25.53
CA ILE A 309 3.41 -12.85 24.74
C ILE A 309 2.70 -14.09 25.26
N ALA A 310 2.06 -14.84 24.37
CA ALA A 310 1.27 -15.99 24.74
C ALA A 310 2.12 -17.09 25.39
N TRP A 311 1.83 -17.42 26.66
CA TRP A 311 2.48 -18.52 27.36
C TRP A 311 1.62 -19.79 27.33
N ARG A 312 2.20 -20.88 26.78
CA ARG A 312 1.48 -22.13 26.45
C ARG A 312 0.21 -21.80 25.64
N PRO A 313 0.37 -21.38 24.37
CA PRO A 313 -0.70 -20.88 23.54
C PRO A 313 -1.76 -21.97 23.28
N ILE A 314 -3.00 -21.71 23.66
CA ILE A 314 -4.15 -22.56 23.30
C ILE A 314 -4.83 -21.91 22.11
N ARG A 315 -4.96 -22.65 21.00
CA ARG A 315 -5.67 -22.23 19.81
C ARG A 315 -7.11 -22.74 19.87
N LEU A 316 -8.06 -21.82 19.96
CA LEU A 316 -9.48 -22.16 19.97
C LEU A 316 -9.92 -22.68 18.59
N GLN A 317 -11.10 -23.32 18.53
CA GLN A 317 -11.72 -23.78 17.28
C GLN A 317 -11.95 -22.64 16.25
N CYS A 318 -12.08 -21.40 16.71
CA CYS A 318 -12.18 -20.20 15.86
C CYS A 318 -10.82 -19.68 15.36
N GLY A 319 -9.70 -20.33 15.70
CA GLY A 319 -8.34 -19.94 15.29
C GLY A 319 -7.63 -18.94 16.20
N HIS A 320 -8.33 -18.25 17.11
CA HIS A 320 -7.72 -17.30 18.06
C HIS A 320 -6.87 -17.99 19.13
N VAL A 321 -5.78 -17.33 19.52
CA VAL A 321 -4.78 -17.89 20.43
C VAL A 321 -4.74 -17.12 21.75
N PHE A 322 -4.67 -17.85 22.87
CA PHE A 322 -4.61 -17.28 24.22
C PHE A 322 -3.62 -18.03 25.12
N CYS A 323 -3.19 -17.40 26.22
CA CYS A 323 -2.47 -18.13 27.27
C CYS A 323 -3.38 -19.18 27.92
N VAL A 324 -2.85 -20.37 28.22
CA VAL A 324 -3.58 -21.40 29.00
C VAL A 324 -4.15 -20.85 30.32
N ARG A 325 -3.38 -20.02 31.04
CA ARG A 325 -3.81 -19.39 32.30
C ARG A 325 -4.95 -18.40 32.10
N CYS A 326 -4.95 -17.64 30.99
CA CYS A 326 -6.00 -16.69 30.69
C CYS A 326 -7.32 -17.41 30.41
N LEU A 327 -7.29 -18.52 29.66
CA LEU A 327 -8.49 -19.33 29.42
C LEU A 327 -9.02 -19.99 30.71
N ILE A 328 -8.15 -20.53 31.57
CA ILE A 328 -8.58 -21.09 32.87
C ILE A 328 -9.30 -20.03 33.71
N LYS A 329 -8.82 -18.78 33.71
CA LYS A 329 -9.48 -17.67 34.41
C LYS A 329 -10.82 -17.30 33.76
N ALA A 330 -10.89 -17.28 32.44
CA ALA A 330 -12.14 -17.02 31.71
C ALA A 330 -13.19 -18.10 32.01
N HIS A 331 -12.80 -19.37 31.96
CA HIS A 331 -13.66 -20.51 32.29
C HIS A 331 -14.17 -20.45 33.74
N ARG A 332 -13.32 -20.09 34.71
CA ARG A 332 -13.74 -19.87 36.12
C ARG A 332 -14.72 -18.71 36.30
N LYS A 333 -14.71 -17.73 35.39
CA LYS A 333 -15.65 -16.61 35.35
C LYS A 333 -16.88 -16.90 34.49
N GLN A 334 -17.06 -18.15 34.04
CA GLN A 334 -18.16 -18.58 33.16
C GLN A 334 -18.18 -17.83 31.81
N LEU A 335 -17.02 -17.38 31.33
CA LEU A 335 -16.86 -16.80 30.00
C LEU A 335 -16.46 -17.92 29.03
N TYR A 336 -17.45 -18.50 28.35
CA TYR A 336 -17.26 -19.65 27.45
C TYR A 336 -17.08 -19.26 25.98
N ASP A 337 -17.38 -18.02 25.62
CA ASP A 337 -17.28 -17.54 24.25
C ASP A 337 -15.89 -16.97 23.95
N CYS A 338 -15.51 -16.93 22.68
CA CYS A 338 -14.23 -16.35 22.28
C CYS A 338 -14.18 -14.83 22.61
N PRO A 339 -13.17 -14.33 23.35
CA PRO A 339 -13.05 -12.90 23.65
C PRO A 339 -12.84 -11.99 22.42
N VAL A 340 -12.42 -12.55 21.28
CA VAL A 340 -12.11 -11.78 20.07
C VAL A 340 -13.27 -11.80 19.09
N CYS A 341 -13.71 -12.98 18.64
CA CYS A 341 -14.77 -13.10 17.64
C CYS A 341 -16.15 -13.45 18.20
N ARG A 342 -16.27 -13.65 19.52
CA ARG A 342 -17.53 -14.01 20.19
C ARG A 342 -18.16 -15.32 19.70
N MET A 343 -17.39 -16.20 19.05
CA MET A 343 -17.86 -17.54 18.73
C MET A 343 -18.27 -18.27 20.01
N GLU A 344 -19.50 -18.77 20.01
CA GLU A 344 -20.12 -19.42 21.15
C GLU A 344 -19.34 -20.67 21.58
N PHE A 345 -19.23 -20.87 22.89
CA PHE A 345 -18.58 -22.03 23.52
C PHE A 345 -17.13 -22.32 23.09
N ALA A 346 -16.46 -21.41 22.39
CA ALA A 346 -15.09 -21.61 21.90
C ALA A 346 -14.07 -21.82 23.04
N VAL A 347 -14.24 -21.13 24.17
CA VAL A 347 -13.43 -21.32 25.39
C VAL A 347 -13.94 -22.50 26.22
N GLY A 348 -15.25 -22.74 26.23
CA GLY A 348 -15.86 -23.88 26.92
C GLY A 348 -15.37 -25.23 26.38
N ASN A 349 -15.21 -25.33 25.07
CA ASN A 349 -14.75 -26.53 24.38
C ASN A 349 -13.22 -26.70 24.36
N ALA A 350 -12.47 -25.71 24.84
CA ALA A 350 -11.01 -25.74 24.78
C ALA A 350 -10.42 -26.62 25.88
N ASP A 351 -9.59 -27.59 25.48
CA ASP A 351 -8.90 -28.51 26.38
C ASP A 351 -7.37 -28.44 26.20
N ALA A 352 -6.66 -29.38 26.85
CA ALA A 352 -5.20 -29.46 26.76
C ALA A 352 -4.70 -29.88 25.36
N LYS A 353 -5.53 -30.52 24.52
CA LYS A 353 -5.18 -30.94 23.15
C LYS A 353 -5.15 -29.76 22.18
N ASN A 354 -5.83 -28.66 22.52
CA ASN A 354 -5.78 -27.40 21.77
C ASN A 354 -4.47 -26.61 21.96
N LEU A 355 -3.48 -27.15 22.68
CA LEU A 355 -2.15 -26.54 22.81
C LEU A 355 -1.45 -26.50 21.44
N ASP A 356 -1.15 -25.30 20.98
CA ASP A 356 -0.40 -25.09 19.75
C ASP A 356 1.10 -25.27 20.02
N GLN A 357 1.55 -26.52 19.94
CA GLN A 357 2.94 -26.89 20.22
C GLN A 357 3.90 -26.25 19.22
N SER A 358 3.50 -26.12 17.96
CA SER A 358 4.30 -25.49 16.91
C SER A 358 4.55 -24.02 17.22
N LEU A 359 3.50 -23.28 17.57
CA LEU A 359 3.60 -21.88 17.98
C LEU A 359 4.40 -21.72 19.27
N GLN A 360 4.21 -22.63 20.24
CA GLN A 360 4.99 -22.61 21.47
C GLN A 360 6.50 -22.78 21.20
N ASN A 361 6.87 -23.75 20.37
CA ASN A 361 8.27 -24.01 20.02
C ASN A 361 8.87 -22.83 19.27
N PHE A 362 8.12 -22.24 18.34
CA PHE A 362 8.50 -21.02 17.64
C PHE A 362 8.77 -19.87 18.63
N MET A 363 7.85 -19.60 19.56
CA MET A 363 8.02 -18.50 20.50
C MET A 363 9.18 -18.72 21.48
N LEU A 364 9.43 -19.97 21.88
CA LEU A 364 10.59 -20.31 22.70
C LEU A 364 11.92 -20.05 21.98
N LEU A 365 11.94 -20.25 20.66
CA LEU A 365 13.13 -20.03 19.83
C LEU A 365 13.36 -18.55 19.52
N TYR A 366 12.32 -17.82 19.10
CA TYR A 366 12.44 -16.44 18.63
C TYR A 366 12.30 -15.40 19.75
N PHE A 367 11.57 -15.68 20.83
CA PHE A 367 11.28 -14.71 21.90
C PHE A 367 11.71 -15.19 23.30
N PRO A 368 12.97 -15.63 23.49
CA PRO A 368 13.41 -16.20 24.76
C PRO A 368 13.38 -15.20 25.93
N LYS A 369 13.62 -13.91 25.68
CA LYS A 369 13.60 -12.87 26.74
C LYS A 369 12.18 -12.61 27.23
N GLU A 370 11.26 -12.44 26.30
CA GLU A 370 9.85 -12.15 26.51
C GLU A 370 9.16 -13.33 27.22
N ILE A 371 9.45 -14.56 26.78
CA ILE A 371 8.94 -15.77 27.45
C ILE A 371 9.50 -15.90 28.87
N LYS A 372 10.78 -15.59 29.10
CA LYS A 372 11.38 -15.61 30.45
C LYS A 372 10.70 -14.60 31.38
N GLU A 373 10.40 -13.41 30.88
CA GLU A 373 9.66 -12.38 31.61
C GLU A 373 8.23 -12.83 31.90
N LYS A 374 7.53 -13.38 30.91
CA LYS A 374 6.17 -13.91 31.08
C LYS A 374 6.08 -15.03 32.11
N ARG A 375 7.09 -15.91 32.18
CA ARG A 375 7.17 -16.95 33.21
C ARG A 375 7.29 -16.34 34.60
N LYS A 376 8.19 -15.37 34.79
CA LYS A 376 8.35 -14.66 36.07
C LYS A 376 7.07 -13.95 36.49
N GLU A 377 6.38 -13.30 35.55
CA GLU A 377 5.08 -12.67 35.80
C GLU A 377 4.03 -13.68 36.29
N ASN A 378 3.90 -14.82 35.59
CA ASN A 378 2.97 -15.88 35.96
C ASN A 378 3.27 -16.48 37.34
N GLU A 379 4.55 -16.66 37.69
CA GLU A 379 4.99 -17.14 39.00
C GLU A 379 4.65 -16.14 40.11
N ARG A 380 4.92 -14.84 39.89
CA ARG A 380 4.56 -13.77 40.84
C ARG A 380 3.06 -13.72 41.07
N GLU A 381 2.28 -13.79 40.00
CA GLU A 381 0.83 -13.81 40.09
C GLU A 381 0.33 -15.04 40.87
N GLN A 382 0.87 -16.22 40.57
CA GLN A 382 0.51 -17.44 41.29
C GLN A 382 0.87 -17.36 42.79
N ALA A 383 2.03 -16.81 43.11
CA ALA A 383 2.46 -16.60 44.49
C ALA A 383 1.54 -15.61 45.22
N ALA A 384 1.11 -14.52 44.57
CA ALA A 384 0.16 -13.57 45.12
C ALA A 384 -1.21 -14.21 45.39
N LEU A 385 -1.75 -14.97 44.44
CA LEU A 385 -3.02 -15.70 44.62
C LEU A 385 -2.94 -16.73 45.76
N ASN A 386 -1.82 -17.45 45.88
CA ASN A 386 -1.61 -18.40 46.96
C ASN A 386 -1.53 -17.69 48.32
N LYS A 387 -0.80 -16.57 48.41
CA LYS A 387 -0.73 -15.74 49.61
C LYS A 387 -2.12 -15.21 50.01
N GLN A 388 -2.92 -14.74 49.06
CA GLN A 388 -4.27 -14.26 49.32
C GLN A 388 -5.16 -15.39 49.84
N LYS A 389 -5.15 -16.57 49.21
CA LYS A 389 -5.90 -17.75 49.71
C LYS A 389 -5.47 -18.17 51.11
N ILE A 390 -4.17 -18.12 51.43
CA ILE A 390 -3.67 -18.42 52.77
C ILE A 390 -4.14 -17.38 53.79
N CYS A 391 -4.12 -16.09 53.43
CA CYS A 391 -4.64 -15.00 54.26
C CYS A 391 -6.15 -15.16 54.51
N THR A 392 -6.94 -15.40 53.47
CA THR A 392 -8.39 -15.64 53.58
C THR A 392 -8.70 -16.89 54.38
N LYS A 393 -7.94 -17.99 54.22
CA LYS A 393 -8.09 -19.20 55.05
C LYS A 393 -7.77 -18.92 56.51
N ARG A 394 -6.68 -18.18 56.80
CA ARG A 394 -6.33 -17.77 58.16
C ARG A 394 -7.41 -16.88 58.78
N TYR A 395 -7.87 -15.86 58.06
CA TYR A 395 -8.96 -14.96 58.47
C TYR A 395 -10.27 -15.71 58.76
N ASN A 396 -10.67 -16.64 57.87
CA ASN A 396 -11.86 -17.45 58.08
C ASN A 396 -11.71 -18.43 59.26
N SER A 397 -10.50 -18.95 59.51
CA SER A 397 -10.22 -19.80 60.68
C SER A 397 -10.20 -19.03 62.01
N THR A 398 -9.85 -17.73 62.01
CA THR A 398 -9.93 -16.89 63.21
C THR A 398 -11.34 -16.35 63.48
N LEU A 399 -12.17 -16.15 62.45
CA LEU A 399 -13.57 -15.68 62.61
C LEU A 399 -14.58 -16.78 62.92
N TYR A 400 -14.31 -18.01 62.47
CA TYR A 400 -15.13 -19.18 62.76
C TYR A 400 -14.24 -20.35 63.22
N PRO A 401 -13.71 -20.32 64.45
CA PRO A 401 -13.03 -21.49 65.00
C PRO A 401 -14.04 -22.64 65.12
N SER A 402 -13.79 -23.75 64.42
CA SER A 402 -14.61 -24.95 64.53
C SER A 402 -14.63 -25.40 66.00
N ARG A 403 -15.82 -25.51 66.60
CA ARG A 403 -15.99 -26.03 67.97
C ARG A 403 -15.35 -27.42 68.07
N PRO A 404 -14.63 -27.74 69.18
CA PRO A 404 -14.13 -29.09 69.38
C PRO A 404 -15.31 -30.06 69.53
N HIS A 405 -15.27 -31.16 68.76
CA HIS A 405 -16.19 -32.27 68.90
C HIS A 405 -16.08 -32.85 70.32
N ILE A 406 -17.18 -32.81 71.08
CA ILE A 406 -17.34 -33.59 72.30
C ILE A 406 -17.53 -35.04 71.88
N THR A 407 -16.56 -35.89 72.22
CA THR A 407 -16.67 -37.34 72.13
C THR A 407 -17.71 -37.86 73.12
N THR A 408 -18.83 -38.37 72.62
CA THR A 408 -19.67 -39.33 73.35
C THR A 408 -19.57 -40.68 72.68
N ALA A 409 -19.09 -41.65 73.46
CA ALA A 409 -18.98 -43.05 73.10
C ALA A 409 -20.38 -43.68 72.97
N THR A 410 -20.66 -44.37 71.87
CA THR A 410 -21.68 -45.44 71.84
C THR A 410 -21.31 -46.48 70.79
N THR A 411 -20.84 -47.62 71.32
CA THR A 411 -21.11 -49.02 70.98
C THR A 411 -21.41 -49.43 69.53
N GLN A 412 -20.59 -50.36 69.06
CA GLN A 412 -20.76 -51.21 67.87
C GLN A 412 -22.11 -51.96 67.84
N VAL A 413 -22.78 -51.96 66.68
CA VAL A 413 -23.54 -53.12 66.18
C VAL A 413 -23.36 -53.20 64.66
N ALA A 414 -23.01 -54.40 64.20
CA ALA A 414 -22.74 -54.79 62.82
C ALA A 414 -24.00 -54.81 61.93
N ALA A 415 -23.84 -54.59 60.62
CA ALA A 415 -24.23 -55.55 59.56
C ALA A 415 -24.17 -54.95 58.14
N ARG A 416 -23.44 -55.68 57.29
CA ARG A 416 -23.73 -56.08 55.89
C ARG A 416 -23.80 -55.04 54.75
N ASP A 417 -22.91 -55.30 53.79
CA ASP A 417 -23.14 -55.50 52.34
C ASP A 417 -23.88 -54.41 51.54
N ASN A 418 -23.15 -53.73 50.65
CA ASN A 418 -23.13 -54.13 49.23
C ASN A 418 -22.24 -53.24 48.36
N ASN A 419 -21.55 -53.93 47.44
CA ASN A 419 -20.91 -53.46 46.22
C ASN A 419 -21.62 -52.29 45.52
N CYS A 420 -20.85 -51.38 44.92
CA CYS A 420 -20.74 -51.33 43.46
C CYS A 420 -19.63 -50.38 42.99
N VAL A 421 -18.70 -50.98 42.24
CA VAL A 421 -17.90 -50.40 41.16
C VAL A 421 -18.82 -49.65 40.19
N ILE A 422 -18.35 -48.60 39.50
CA ILE A 422 -18.40 -48.42 38.02
C ILE A 422 -17.72 -47.07 37.67
N MET A 423 -16.64 -47.21 36.89
CA MET A 423 -16.07 -46.40 35.79
C MET A 423 -16.05 -44.87 35.84
#